data_AF-A0A5Y1P6N3-F1
#
_entry.id   AF-A0A5Y1P6N3-F1
#
_cell.length_a   1.000
_cell.length_b   1.000
_cell.length_c   1.000
_cell.angle_alpha   90.00
_cell.angle_beta   90.00
_cell.angle_gamma   90.00
#
_symmetry.space_group_name_H-M   'P 1'
#
loop_
_entity.id
_entity.type
_entity.pdbx_description
1 polymer ?
#
loop_
_entity_poly.entity_id
_entity_poly.type
_entity_poly.pdbx_seq_one_letter_code
_entity_poly.pdbx_strand_id
1 'polypeptide(L)'
;SSYTPKIIQDSYYYLQAQILSHNATQFSKYFLYQARQENKECLDNIYFNYTKALIKIKYFYPIAQCVNFKFSNFNPDANLNKDGVIIAHISIALNRDKNVNDEILLTKSIIIYPKENFWNLKN
;
A
#
# COMPACT_ATOMS: atom_id res chain seq x y z
N SER A 1 32.56 23.75 4.74
CA SER A 1 31.91 22.44 4.97
C SER A 1 30.70 22.67 5.85
N SER A 2 29.48 22.44 5.35
CA SER A 2 28.26 22.50 6.18
C SER A 2 27.87 21.07 6.52
N TYR A 3 28.27 20.60 7.70
CA TYR A 3 27.87 19.30 8.21
C TYR A 3 26.50 19.46 8.86
N THR A 4 25.46 18.98 8.19
CA THR A 4 24.15 18.86 8.82
C THR A 4 24.22 17.74 9.87
N PRO A 5 23.89 18.01 11.14
CA PRO A 5 23.84 16.97 12.16
C PRO A 5 22.94 15.81 11.72
N LYS A 6 23.42 14.56 11.92
CA LYS A 6 22.70 13.34 11.51
C LYS A 6 21.25 13.30 12.02
N ILE A 7 21.01 13.75 13.25
CA ILE A 7 19.65 13.80 13.84
C ILE A 7 18.68 14.68 13.03
N ILE A 8 19.15 15.80 12.48
CA ILE A 8 18.34 16.70 11.66
C ILE A 8 18.05 16.05 10.31
N GLN A 9 19.06 15.40 9.71
CA GLN A 9 18.92 14.67 8.46
C GLN A 9 17.92 13.51 8.58
N ASP A 10 18.05 12.68 9.61
CA ASP A 10 17.16 11.54 9.86
C ASP A 10 15.74 12.01 10.16
N SER A 11 15.58 13.07 10.97
CA SER A 11 14.27 13.67 11.26
C SER A 11 13.58 14.19 9.99
N TYR A 12 14.35 14.83 9.09
CA TYR A 12 13.84 15.34 7.83
C TYR A 12 13.31 14.21 6.93
N TYR A 13 14.10 13.15 6.74
CA TYR A 13 13.67 12.01 5.93
C TYR A 13 12.53 11.22 6.57
N TYR A 14 12.51 11.09 7.89
CA TYR A 14 11.39 10.48 8.61
C TYR A 14 10.09 11.27 8.40
N LEU A 15 10.14 12.60 8.46
CA LEU A 15 8.99 13.45 8.16
C LEU A 15 8.52 13.28 6.72
N GLN A 16 9.46 13.22 5.75
CA GLN A 16 9.12 12.92 4.37
C GLN A 16 8.42 11.58 4.22
N ALA A 17 8.93 10.53 4.86
CA ALA A 17 8.32 9.19 4.83
C ALA A 17 6.89 9.21 5.39
N GLN A 18 6.64 9.97 6.46
CA GLN A 18 5.30 10.12 7.02
C GLN A 18 4.33 10.82 6.05
N ILE A 19 4.75 11.93 5.43
CA ILE A 19 3.94 12.65 4.44
C ILE A 19 3.61 11.72 3.27
N LEU A 20 4.61 11.02 2.75
CA LEU A 20 4.43 10.05 1.66
C LEU A 20 3.49 8.91 2.08
N SER A 21 3.55 8.44 3.33
CA SER A 21 2.65 7.40 3.86
C SER A 21 1.20 7.85 3.90
N HIS A 22 0.98 9.11 4.27
CA HIS A 22 -0.33 9.72 4.23
C HIS A 22 -0.85 9.82 2.79
N ASN A 23 -0.04 10.29 1.84
CA ASN A 23 -0.44 10.39 0.44
C ASN A 23 -0.67 9.02 -0.22
N ALA A 24 0.17 8.04 0.10
CA ALA A 24 0.05 6.66 -0.37
C ALA A 24 -1.26 6.00 0.09
N THR A 25 -1.86 6.45 1.20
CA THR A 25 -3.21 6.02 1.60
C THR A 25 -4.26 6.42 0.56
N GLN A 26 -4.16 7.63 -0.01
CA GLN A 26 -5.08 8.09 -1.05
C GLN A 26 -4.77 7.42 -2.39
N PHE A 27 -3.49 7.28 -2.74
CA PHE A 27 -3.10 6.54 -3.94
C PHE A 27 -3.57 5.09 -3.90
N SER A 28 -3.49 4.43 -2.74
CA SER A 28 -4.00 3.08 -2.54
C SER A 28 -5.47 2.95 -2.95
N LYS A 29 -6.31 3.92 -2.56
CA LYS A 29 -7.74 3.96 -2.93
C LYS A 29 -7.93 4.27 -4.41
N TYR A 30 -7.17 5.23 -4.93
CA TYR A 30 -7.21 5.61 -6.33
C TYR A 30 -6.86 4.44 -7.25
N PHE A 31 -5.82 3.67 -6.94
CA PHE A 31 -5.44 2.52 -7.74
C PHE A 31 -6.48 1.40 -7.73
N LEU A 32 -7.09 1.12 -6.57
CA LEU A 32 -8.23 0.20 -6.52
C LEU A 32 -9.34 0.68 -7.44
N TYR A 33 -9.71 1.96 -7.35
CA TYR A 33 -10.71 2.55 -8.24
C TYR A 33 -10.36 2.39 -9.73
N GLN A 34 -9.12 2.71 -10.14
CA GLN A 34 -8.68 2.52 -11.52
C GLN A 34 -8.72 1.06 -11.96
N ALA A 35 -8.28 0.13 -11.10
CA ALA A 35 -8.33 -1.30 -11.41
C ALA A 35 -9.76 -1.76 -11.71
N ARG A 36 -10.75 -1.26 -10.95
CA ARG A 36 -12.16 -1.53 -11.23
C ARG A 36 -12.61 -0.97 -12.57
N GLN A 37 -12.21 0.26 -12.92
CA GLN A 37 -12.50 0.84 -14.23
C GLN A 37 -11.90 0.01 -15.38
N GLU A 38 -10.81 -0.71 -15.12
CA GLU A 38 -10.17 -1.65 -16.04
C GLU A 38 -10.74 -3.09 -15.97
N ASN A 39 -11.89 -3.30 -15.32
CA ASN A 39 -12.53 -4.61 -15.11
C ASN A 39 -11.65 -5.64 -14.37
N LYS A 40 -10.73 -5.17 -13.51
CA LYS A 40 -9.99 -6.03 -12.58
C LYS A 40 -10.80 -6.19 -11.30
N GLU A 41 -10.85 -7.42 -10.78
CA GLU A 41 -11.54 -7.71 -9.53
C GLU A 41 -10.69 -7.28 -8.33
N CYS A 42 -9.37 -7.37 -8.47
CA CYS A 42 -8.44 -7.17 -7.38
C CYS A 42 -7.07 -6.65 -7.86
N LEU A 43 -6.26 -6.19 -6.90
CA LEU A 43 -4.86 -5.84 -7.07
C LEU A 43 -4.05 -6.58 -6.02
N ASP A 44 -2.96 -7.24 -6.37
CA ASP A 44 -2.07 -7.85 -5.35
C ASP A 44 -1.09 -6.81 -4.80
N ASN A 45 -0.33 -6.17 -5.68
CA ASN A 45 0.61 -5.15 -5.28
C ASN A 45 0.82 -4.09 -6.37
N ILE A 46 1.26 -2.92 -5.92
CA ILE A 46 1.71 -1.82 -6.77
C ILE A 46 3.04 -1.31 -6.20
N TYR A 47 3.96 -1.00 -7.10
CA TYR A 47 5.22 -0.37 -6.77
C TYR A 47 5.43 0.83 -7.69
N PHE A 48 5.89 1.94 -7.14
CA PHE A 48 6.24 3.11 -7.92
C PHE A 48 7.32 3.93 -7.22
N ASN A 49 8.11 4.63 -8.02
CA ASN A 49 9.06 5.60 -7.51
C ASN A 49 8.40 6.98 -7.46
N TYR A 50 8.53 7.65 -6.33
CA TYR A 50 8.16 9.05 -6.21
C TYR A 50 9.37 9.81 -5.70
N THR A 51 9.97 10.61 -6.58
CA THR A 51 11.27 11.27 -6.32
C THR A 51 12.34 10.24 -5.94
N LYS A 52 12.95 10.34 -4.74
CA LYS A 52 13.95 9.40 -4.20
C LYS A 52 13.34 8.30 -3.33
N ALA A 53 12.01 8.21 -3.27
CA ALA A 53 11.29 7.22 -2.49
C ALA A 53 10.79 6.08 -3.38
N LEU A 54 11.00 4.84 -2.93
CA LEU A 54 10.25 3.70 -3.44
C LEU A 54 9.04 3.49 -2.54
N ILE A 55 7.86 3.47 -3.15
CA ILE A 55 6.60 3.19 -2.48
C ILE A 55 6.07 1.86 -2.98
N LYS A 56 5.78 0.95 -2.05
CA LYS A 56 5.13 -0.33 -2.32
C LYS A 56 3.82 -0.38 -1.56
N ILE A 57 2.74 -0.69 -2.26
CA ILE A 57 1.42 -0.92 -1.68
C ILE A 57 1.07 -2.38 -1.97
N LYS A 58 0.92 -3.20 -0.94
CA LYS A 58 0.45 -4.57 -1.05
C LYS A 58 -0.96 -4.66 -0.50
N TYR A 59 -1.89 -5.19 -1.28
CA TYR A 59 -3.25 -5.39 -0.85
C TYR A 59 -3.42 -6.82 -0.33
N PHE A 60 -4.25 -6.94 0.69
CA PHE A 60 -4.61 -8.20 1.31
C PHE A 60 -6.12 -8.24 1.48
N TYR A 61 -6.65 -9.41 1.16
CA TYR A 61 -8.07 -9.68 1.04
C TYR A 61 -8.37 -10.85 1.99
N PRO A 62 -9.10 -10.63 3.10
CA PRO A 62 -9.30 -11.68 4.11
C PRO A 62 -10.04 -12.92 3.60
N ILE A 63 -10.90 -12.73 2.60
CA ILE A 63 -11.83 -13.75 2.09
C ILE A 63 -11.29 -14.52 0.88
N ALA A 64 -10.27 -14.00 0.19
CA ALA A 64 -9.76 -14.58 -1.07
C ALA A 64 -8.32 -14.15 -1.35
N GLN A 65 -7.65 -14.84 -2.25
CA GLN A 65 -6.36 -14.42 -2.78
C GLN A 65 -6.55 -13.70 -4.12
N CYS A 66 -5.74 -12.68 -4.37
CA CYS A 66 -5.69 -12.03 -5.67
C CYS A 66 -4.63 -12.69 -6.54
N VAL A 67 -5.05 -13.32 -7.64
CA VAL A 67 -4.16 -13.96 -8.61
C VAL A 67 -4.51 -13.44 -10.00
N ASN A 68 -3.54 -12.82 -10.68
CA ASN A 68 -3.73 -12.25 -12.02
C ASN A 68 -4.97 -11.33 -12.11
N PHE A 69 -5.13 -10.44 -11.11
CA PHE A 69 -6.24 -9.49 -11.00
C PHE A 69 -7.64 -10.11 -10.81
N LYS A 70 -7.71 -11.41 -10.50
CA LYS A 70 -8.94 -12.13 -10.18
C LYS A 70 -8.88 -12.74 -8.79
N PHE A 71 -10.04 -12.87 -8.16
CA PHE A 71 -10.12 -13.58 -6.89
C PHE A 71 -10.05 -15.10 -7.10
N SER A 72 -9.22 -15.74 -6.30
CA SER A 72 -9.01 -17.19 -6.28
C SER A 72 -8.79 -17.65 -4.84
N ASN A 73 -8.82 -18.96 -4.59
CA ASN A 73 -8.56 -19.56 -3.29
C ASN A 73 -9.34 -18.88 -2.15
N PHE A 74 -10.67 -18.86 -2.27
CA PHE A 74 -11.55 -18.31 -1.25
C PHE A 74 -11.34 -19.04 0.08
N ASN A 75 -11.22 -18.27 1.15
CA ASN A 75 -11.01 -18.79 2.50
C ASN A 75 -12.37 -19.11 3.13
N PRO A 76 -12.75 -20.39 3.28
CA PRO A 76 -14.06 -20.79 3.80
C PRO A 76 -14.23 -20.42 5.28
N ASP A 77 -13.12 -20.26 6.02
CA ASP A 77 -13.11 -19.90 7.44
C ASP A 77 -13.08 -18.38 7.66
N ALA A 78 -13.06 -17.59 6.58
CA ALA A 78 -13.13 -16.14 6.70
C ALA A 78 -14.52 -15.75 7.23
N ASN A 79 -14.54 -15.18 8.44
CA ASN A 79 -15.74 -14.66 9.06
C ASN A 79 -16.45 -13.66 8.10
N LEU A 80 -17.75 -13.87 7.85
CA LEU A 80 -18.61 -13.00 7.03
C LEU A 80 -18.53 -11.52 7.43
N ASN A 81 -18.23 -11.22 8.69
CA ASN A 81 -18.03 -9.85 9.18
C ASN A 81 -16.80 -9.14 8.58
N LYS A 82 -15.89 -9.88 7.93
CA LYS A 82 -14.74 -9.36 7.19
C LYS A 82 -14.98 -9.32 5.68
N ASP A 83 -16.18 -9.67 5.23
CA ASP A 83 -16.57 -9.48 3.84
C ASP A 83 -16.52 -7.99 3.50
N GLY A 84 -16.12 -7.67 2.27
CA GLY A 84 -15.90 -6.29 1.86
C GLY A 84 -14.55 -5.69 2.28
N VAL A 85 -13.84 -6.23 3.26
CA VAL A 85 -12.64 -5.58 3.83
C VAL A 85 -11.41 -5.75 2.93
N ILE A 86 -10.72 -4.64 2.65
CA ILE A 86 -9.43 -4.64 1.96
C ILE A 86 -8.38 -4.05 2.90
N ILE A 87 -7.28 -4.77 3.13
CA ILE A 87 -6.15 -4.28 3.93
C ILE A 87 -5.04 -3.88 2.98
N ALA A 88 -4.55 -2.63 3.06
CA ALA A 88 -3.42 -2.19 2.27
C ALA A 88 -2.20 -1.94 3.16
N HIS A 89 -1.12 -2.65 2.87
CA HIS A 89 0.19 -2.50 3.50
C HIS A 89 1.05 -1.59 2.63
N ILE A 90 1.30 -0.38 3.11
CA ILE A 90 2.12 0.63 2.48
C ILE A 90 3.51 0.55 3.08
N SER A 91 4.53 0.42 2.24
CA SER A 91 5.94 0.46 2.63
C SER A 91 6.64 1.54 1.83
N ILE A 92 7.39 2.40 2.51
CA ILE A 92 8.13 3.50 1.91
C ILE A 92 9.58 3.34 2.29
N ALA A 93 10.45 3.28 1.27
CA ALA A 93 11.88 3.21 1.44
C ALA A 93 12.52 4.48 0.84
N LEU A 94 13.29 5.20 1.66
CA LEU A 94 14.11 6.36 1.29
C LEU A 94 15.60 6.00 1.44
N ASN A 95 16.45 6.69 0.67
CA ASN A 95 17.92 6.52 0.71
C ASN A 95 18.42 5.08 0.50
N ARG A 96 17.72 4.29 -0.33
CA ARG A 96 18.07 2.89 -0.62
C ARG A 96 19.47 2.68 -1.22
N ASP A 97 20.06 3.72 -1.79
CA ASP A 97 21.39 3.66 -2.41
C ASP A 97 22.51 3.96 -1.38
N LYS A 98 22.17 4.07 -0.09
CA LYS A 98 23.12 4.26 1.01
C LYS A 98 23.26 3.00 1.84
N ASN A 99 24.18 3.04 2.81
CA ASN A 99 24.33 1.97 3.79
C ASN A 99 23.00 1.70 4.50
N VAL A 100 22.77 0.45 4.92
CA VAL A 100 21.56 0.00 5.63
C VAL A 100 21.21 0.91 6.83
N ASN A 101 22.22 1.47 7.50
CA ASN A 101 22.04 2.38 8.64
C ASN A 101 21.56 3.80 8.30
N ASP A 102 21.49 4.13 7.01
CA ASP A 102 21.01 5.41 6.49
C ASP A 102 19.74 5.25 5.63
N GLU A 103 19.29 4.00 5.42
CA GLU A 103 17.99 3.70 4.82
C GLU A 103 16.88 4.00 5.82
N ILE A 104 15.80 4.61 5.33
CA ILE A 104 14.60 4.82 6.14
C ILE A 104 13.47 4.02 5.54
N LEU A 105 12.98 3.06 6.33
CA LEU A 105 11.83 2.24 6.01
C LEU A 105 10.67 2.61 6.92
N LEU A 106 9.57 3.04 6.33
CA LEU A 106 8.31 3.28 7.04
C LEU A 106 7.23 2.38 6.48
N THR A 107 6.61 1.60 7.36
CA THR A 107 5.49 0.72 7.01
C THR A 107 4.22 1.19 7.70
N LYS A 108 3.11 1.20 6.96
CA LYS A 108 1.78 1.54 7.47
C LYS A 108 0.75 0.58 6.89
N SER A 109 -0.12 0.06 7.75
CA SER A 109 -1.27 -0.73 7.31
C SER A 109 -2.53 0.11 7.45
N ILE A 110 -3.40 0.07 6.46
CA ILE A 110 -4.72 0.71 6.48
C ILE A 110 -5.79 -0.30 6.15
N ILE A 111 -6.98 -0.10 6.71
CA ILE A 111 -8.18 -0.87 6.38
C ILE A 111 -9.06 0.01 5.50
N ILE A 112 -9.49 -0.53 4.37
CA ILE A 112 -10.35 0.11 3.39
C ILE A 112 -11.69 -0.63 3.41
N TYR A 113 -12.75 0.12 3.66
CA TYR A 113 -14.14 -0.33 3.56
C TYR A 113 -14.74 0.27 2.28
N PRO A 114 -14.82 -0.49 1.18
CA PRO A 114 -15.47 -0.04 -0.04
C PRO A 114 -16.99 0.08 0.20
N LYS A 115 -17.60 1.16 -0.28
CA LYS A 115 -19.06 1.38 -0.17
C LYS A 115 -19.89 0.40 -1.02
N GLU A 116 -19.28 -0.11 -2.08
CA GLU A 116 -19.87 -1.11 -2.95
C GLU A 116 -19.15 -2.43 -2.74
N ASN A 117 -19.85 -3.55 -2.87
CA ASN A 117 -19.23 -4.87 -2.88
C ASN A 117 -18.29 -4.93 -4.09
N PHE A 118 -17.00 -4.61 -3.86
CA PHE A 118 -15.90 -4.72 -4.83
C PHE A 118 -15.81 -6.14 -5.44
N TRP A 119 -16.45 -7.09 -4.77
CA TRP A 119 -16.46 -8.54 -4.97
C TRP A 119 -17.75 -9.06 -5.63
N ASN A 120 -18.81 -8.24 -5.71
CA ASN A 120 -20.05 -8.69 -6.35
C ASN A 120 -19.87 -8.66 -7.86
N LEU A 121 -19.45 -9.79 -8.40
CA LEU A 121 -19.39 -10.12 -9.82
C LEU A 121 -20.78 -10.32 -10.45
N LYS A 122 -21.84 -9.76 -9.87
CA LYS A 122 -23.20 -9.82 -10.41
C LYS A 122 -23.61 -8.46 -10.94
N ASN A 123 -23.23 -8.22 -12.20
CA ASN A 123 -24.17 -8.07 -13.30
C ASN A 123 -23.48 -8.50 -14.61
#